data_AF-A0A0D0A431-F1
#
_entry.id   AF-A0A0D0A431-F1
#
_cell.length_a   1.000
_cell.length_b   1.000
_cell.length_c   1.000
_cell.angle_alpha   90.00
_cell.angle_beta   90.00
_cell.angle_gamma   90.00
#
_symmetry.space_group_name_H-M   'P 1'
#
loop_
_entity.id
_entity.type
_entity.pdbx_description
1 polymer ?
#
loop_
_entity_poly.entity_id
_entity_poly.type
_entity_poly.pdbx_seq_one_letter_code
_entity_poly.pdbx_strand_id
1 'polypeptide(L)'
;MPGANSTKAPSFNGETSELLEFFELFEDLADACTLTPAEKCKTIVRYVDIQTKRFWVTLTGYESKDFDVFKTSILAQYSGAAKGQRYTIRDLERIVISNADNDISTETELLQYYRQFRPVAHWLVANSKISTRERDRYFWQGLPAATRRAIDRRLELKNPTYSRTEATDFEEVLKAGRFVFSDDAFDADLNEPIATRIRTIREGRTTRPKAPILWDSEEEEERKEVRKEVQTKRVAFTTPPSPPAVAKTTIDEVEALARKMHGLDIGDVAYSGCY
;
A
#
# COMPACT_ATOMS: atom_id res chain seq x y z
N MET A 1 30.13 -9.19 -22.67
CA MET A 1 29.38 -10.31 -22.07
C MET A 1 29.78 -10.50 -20.61
N PRO A 2 28.82 -10.65 -19.68
CA PRO A 2 29.12 -10.92 -18.27
C PRO A 2 29.88 -12.24 -18.11
N GLY A 3 30.83 -12.32 -17.17
CA GLY A 3 31.45 -13.61 -16.83
C GLY A 3 30.40 -14.57 -16.26
N ALA A 4 30.52 -15.88 -16.51
CA ALA A 4 29.51 -16.89 -16.13
C ALA A 4 29.14 -16.91 -14.62
N ASN A 5 30.02 -16.39 -13.76
CA ASN A 5 29.80 -16.31 -12.30
C ASN A 5 29.42 -14.89 -11.83
N SER A 6 29.07 -13.99 -12.76
CA SER A 6 28.61 -12.65 -12.43
C SER A 6 27.14 -12.67 -12.07
N THR A 7 26.72 -11.85 -11.10
CA THR A 7 25.30 -11.63 -10.77
C THR A 7 24.47 -11.08 -11.94
N LYS A 8 25.13 -10.52 -12.96
CA LYS A 8 24.50 -10.03 -14.19
C LYS A 8 24.53 -11.03 -15.34
N ALA A 9 25.02 -12.26 -15.10
CA ALA A 9 25.04 -13.30 -16.12
C ALA A 9 23.66 -13.92 -16.27
N PRO A 10 23.18 -14.16 -17.51
CA PRO A 10 22.03 -15.02 -17.70
C PRO A 10 22.37 -16.41 -17.17
N SER A 11 21.40 -17.09 -16.56
CA SER A 11 21.57 -18.44 -16.04
C SER A 11 20.33 -19.26 -16.36
N PHE A 12 20.54 -20.49 -16.84
CA PHE A 12 19.46 -21.42 -17.11
C PHE A 12 19.59 -22.64 -16.19
N ASN A 13 18.52 -22.94 -15.44
CA ASN A 13 18.45 -24.03 -14.46
C ASN A 13 17.87 -25.34 -15.04
N GLY A 14 17.52 -25.37 -16.32
CA GLY A 14 16.88 -26.52 -16.98
C GLY A 14 15.36 -26.46 -17.06
N GLU A 15 14.72 -25.43 -16.48
CA GLU A 15 13.27 -25.29 -16.51
C GLU A 15 12.76 -24.87 -17.89
N THR A 16 11.94 -25.71 -18.51
CA THR A 16 11.39 -25.47 -19.87
C THR A 16 10.63 -24.15 -20.00
N SER A 17 10.00 -23.68 -18.91
CA SER A 17 9.22 -22.43 -18.83
C SER A 17 10.09 -21.19 -19.07
N GLU A 18 11.31 -21.23 -18.54
CA GLU A 18 12.23 -20.10 -18.45
C GLU A 18 13.16 -20.02 -19.68
N LEU A 19 13.14 -21.04 -20.53
CA LEU A 19 14.07 -21.15 -21.65
C LEU A 19 13.93 -20.00 -22.66
N LEU A 20 12.72 -19.52 -22.95
CA LEU A 20 12.53 -18.38 -23.84
C LEU A 20 13.05 -17.07 -23.23
N GLU A 21 12.72 -16.81 -21.97
CA GLU A 21 13.19 -15.62 -21.25
C GLU A 21 14.72 -15.61 -21.16
N PHE A 22 15.32 -16.77 -20.93
CA PHE A 22 16.78 -16.95 -20.98
C PHE A 22 17.37 -16.61 -22.34
N PHE A 23 16.75 -17.08 -23.44
CA PHE A 23 17.21 -16.77 -24.79
C PHE A 23 17.07 -15.28 -25.10
N GLU A 24 15.96 -14.65 -24.74
CA GLU A 24 15.73 -13.20 -24.93
C GLU A 24 16.80 -12.38 -24.20
N LEU A 25 17.01 -12.66 -22.91
CA LEU A 25 18.06 -11.98 -22.13
C LEU A 25 19.47 -12.21 -22.70
N PHE A 26 19.76 -13.42 -23.17
CA PHE A 26 21.04 -13.73 -23.78
C PHE A 26 21.23 -12.97 -25.11
N GLU A 27 20.20 -12.93 -25.95
CA GLU A 27 20.22 -12.23 -27.25
C GLU A 27 20.40 -10.73 -27.06
N ASP A 28 19.67 -10.11 -26.14
CA ASP A 28 19.81 -8.68 -25.81
C ASP A 28 21.25 -8.35 -25.38
N LEU A 29 21.84 -9.18 -24.52
CA LEU A 29 23.23 -9.01 -24.08
C LEU A 29 24.23 -9.27 -25.20
N ALA A 30 23.96 -10.26 -26.05
CA ALA A 30 24.79 -10.62 -27.18
C ALA A 30 24.82 -9.51 -28.24
N ASP A 31 23.66 -8.92 -28.51
CA ASP A 31 23.49 -7.81 -29.44
C ASP A 31 24.11 -6.53 -28.90
N ALA A 32 23.94 -6.24 -27.60
CA ALA A 32 24.65 -5.15 -26.93
C ALA A 32 26.18 -5.30 -26.98
N CYS A 33 26.69 -6.54 -27.06
CA CYS A 33 28.11 -6.83 -27.21
C CYS A 33 28.54 -7.03 -28.67
N THR A 34 27.63 -6.88 -29.65
CA THR A 34 27.90 -7.11 -31.08
C THR A 34 28.53 -8.47 -31.39
N LEU A 35 28.09 -9.52 -30.69
CA LEU A 35 28.64 -10.87 -30.88
C LEU A 35 28.26 -11.44 -32.23
N THR A 36 29.23 -12.08 -32.88
CA THR A 36 28.99 -12.86 -34.11
C THR A 36 28.18 -14.13 -33.80
N PRO A 37 27.44 -14.71 -34.77
CA PRO A 37 26.68 -15.95 -34.56
C PRO A 37 27.54 -17.11 -34.01
N ALA A 38 28.79 -17.20 -34.47
CA ALA A 38 29.75 -18.18 -33.98
C ALA A 38 30.11 -17.98 -32.50
N GLU A 39 30.24 -16.72 -32.07
CA GLU A 39 30.50 -16.40 -30.67
C GLU A 39 29.25 -16.59 -29.82
N LYS A 40 28.05 -16.29 -30.33
CA LYS A 40 26.78 -16.57 -29.64
C LYS A 40 26.67 -18.06 -29.27
N CYS A 41 26.95 -18.97 -30.20
CA CYS A 41 26.96 -20.42 -29.97
C CYS A 41 27.94 -20.83 -28.84
N LYS A 42 29.15 -20.27 -28.82
CA LYS A 42 30.16 -20.57 -27.79
C LYS A 42 29.82 -19.95 -26.44
N THR A 43 29.15 -18.80 -26.43
CA THR A 43 28.92 -18.03 -25.21
C THR A 43 27.68 -18.53 -24.47
N ILE A 44 26.62 -18.92 -25.19
CA ILE A 44 25.37 -19.36 -24.57
C ILE A 44 25.57 -20.61 -23.69
N VAL A 45 26.42 -21.55 -24.13
CA VAL A 45 26.74 -22.77 -23.37
C VAL A 45 27.60 -22.52 -22.11
N ARG A 46 28.02 -21.27 -21.85
CA ARG A 46 28.73 -20.88 -20.61
C ARG A 46 27.77 -20.48 -19.49
N TYR A 47 26.51 -20.23 -19.82
CA TYR A 47 25.47 -19.76 -18.91
C TYR A 47 24.51 -20.85 -18.45
N VAL A 48 24.83 -22.10 -18.76
CA VAL A 48 24.06 -23.28 -18.38
C VAL A 48 24.92 -24.20 -17.51
N ASP A 49 24.28 -25.10 -16.76
CA ASP A 49 24.99 -26.10 -15.96
C ASP A 49 25.78 -27.08 -16.84
N ILE A 50 26.70 -27.83 -16.22
CA ILE A 50 27.62 -28.72 -16.94
C ILE A 50 26.89 -29.80 -17.74
N GLN A 51 25.75 -30.33 -17.23
CA GLN A 51 25.01 -31.38 -17.92
C GLN A 51 24.29 -30.81 -19.15
N THR A 52 23.59 -29.68 -18.97
CA THR A 52 22.94 -28.97 -20.07
C THR A 52 23.93 -28.54 -21.14
N LYS A 53 25.11 -28.05 -20.74
CA LYS A 53 26.21 -27.70 -21.66
C LYS A 53 26.63 -28.90 -22.51
N ARG A 54 26.87 -30.06 -21.88
CA ARG A 54 27.29 -31.28 -22.58
C ARG A 54 26.24 -31.72 -23.59
N PHE A 55 24.97 -31.60 -23.25
CA PHE A 55 23.86 -31.90 -24.14
C PHE A 55 23.76 -30.89 -25.29
N TRP A 56 23.83 -29.59 -25.01
CA TRP A 56 23.70 -28.56 -26.05
C TRP A 56 24.80 -28.63 -27.08
N VAL A 57 26.05 -28.92 -26.69
CA VAL A 57 27.17 -29.04 -27.64
C VAL A 57 26.97 -30.16 -28.67
N THR A 58 26.11 -31.17 -28.41
CA THR A 58 25.82 -32.24 -29.37
C THR A 58 24.67 -31.91 -30.34
N LEU A 59 24.02 -30.75 -30.19
CA LEU A 59 22.90 -30.36 -31.05
C LEU A 59 23.35 -29.74 -32.36
N THR A 60 22.49 -29.87 -33.37
CA THR A 60 22.69 -29.26 -34.69
C THR A 60 22.77 -27.74 -34.58
N GLY A 61 23.69 -27.11 -35.32
CA GLY A 61 23.91 -25.65 -35.25
C GLY A 61 25.17 -25.26 -34.49
N TYR A 62 25.58 -26.05 -33.48
CA TYR A 62 26.77 -25.72 -32.66
C TYR A 62 28.07 -25.84 -33.47
N GLU A 63 28.30 -26.97 -34.14
CA GLU A 63 29.50 -27.19 -34.96
C GLU A 63 29.51 -26.32 -36.23
N SER A 64 28.34 -26.13 -36.85
CA SER A 64 28.16 -25.26 -38.02
C SER A 64 28.24 -23.77 -37.66
N LYS A 65 28.30 -23.42 -36.36
CA LYS A 65 28.36 -22.04 -35.84
C LYS A 65 27.19 -21.17 -36.27
N ASP A 66 26.04 -21.81 -36.48
CA ASP A 66 24.79 -21.17 -36.88
C ASP A 66 23.88 -21.10 -35.65
N PHE A 67 23.71 -19.88 -35.13
CA PHE A 67 22.98 -19.66 -33.90
C PHE A 67 21.48 -19.89 -34.05
N ASP A 68 20.90 -19.60 -35.21
CA ASP A 68 19.45 -19.74 -35.43
C ASP A 68 19.07 -21.22 -35.54
N VAL A 69 19.87 -22.00 -36.27
CA VAL A 69 19.75 -23.46 -36.32
C VAL A 69 19.99 -24.07 -34.94
N PHE A 70 20.92 -23.51 -34.17
CA PHE A 70 21.20 -23.99 -32.82
C PHE A 70 20.04 -23.71 -31.86
N LYS A 71 19.52 -22.48 -31.85
CA LYS A 71 18.37 -22.07 -31.03
C LYS A 71 17.15 -22.93 -31.33
N THR A 72 16.83 -23.14 -32.61
CA THR A 72 15.69 -23.99 -33.02
C THR A 72 15.88 -25.45 -32.61
N SER A 73 17.09 -25.99 -32.76
CA SER A 73 17.41 -27.35 -32.30
C SER A 73 17.26 -27.50 -30.79
N ILE A 74 17.76 -26.53 -30.00
CA ILE A 74 17.57 -26.50 -28.55
C ILE A 74 16.08 -26.47 -28.22
N LEU A 75 15.31 -25.52 -28.78
CA LEU A 75 13.87 -25.40 -28.50
C LEU A 75 13.08 -26.67 -28.86
N ALA A 76 13.52 -27.44 -29.86
CA ALA A 76 12.90 -28.71 -30.23
C ALA A 76 13.10 -29.81 -29.17
N GLN A 77 14.21 -29.80 -28.42
CA GLN A 77 14.47 -30.76 -27.35
C GLN A 77 13.67 -30.47 -26.08
N TYR A 78 13.34 -29.21 -25.84
CA TYR A 78 12.53 -28.80 -24.69
C TYR A 78 11.06 -28.72 -25.11
N SER A 79 10.38 -29.87 -25.05
CA SER A 79 8.97 -29.97 -25.43
C SER A 79 8.13 -28.96 -24.64
N GLY A 80 7.68 -27.93 -25.34
CA GLY A 80 6.84 -26.90 -24.77
C GLY A 80 7.49 -25.58 -24.37
N ALA A 81 8.82 -25.48 -24.49
CA ALA A 81 9.55 -24.22 -24.33
C ALA A 81 9.08 -23.14 -25.31
N ALA A 82 8.72 -23.51 -26.54
CA ALA A 82 8.18 -22.57 -27.52
C ALA A 82 6.89 -21.83 -27.08
N LYS A 83 6.21 -22.30 -26.02
CA LYS A 83 5.03 -21.61 -25.47
C LYS A 83 5.37 -20.65 -24.32
N GLY A 84 6.66 -20.51 -23.97
CA GLY A 84 7.16 -19.67 -22.88
C GLY A 84 6.69 -20.15 -21.50
N GLN A 85 6.76 -19.24 -20.53
CA GLN A 85 6.30 -19.51 -19.18
C GLN A 85 4.81 -19.86 -19.21
N ARG A 86 4.47 -21.06 -18.73
CA ARG A 86 3.10 -21.56 -18.73
C ARG A 86 2.54 -21.41 -17.34
N TYR A 87 1.59 -20.51 -17.18
CA TYR A 87 0.79 -20.46 -15.98
C TYR A 87 -0.41 -21.39 -16.11
N THR A 88 -0.74 -22.07 -15.02
CA THR A 88 -1.95 -22.88 -14.93
C THR A 88 -2.97 -22.20 -14.04
N ILE A 89 -4.25 -22.60 -14.17
CA ILE A 89 -5.30 -22.12 -13.25
C ILE A 89 -4.93 -22.48 -11.81
N ARG A 90 -4.25 -23.62 -11.58
CA ARG A 90 -3.76 -24.01 -10.25
C ARG A 90 -2.70 -23.05 -9.68
N ASP A 91 -1.86 -22.46 -10.53
CA ASP A 91 -0.88 -21.47 -10.07
C ASP A 91 -1.59 -20.19 -9.61
N LEU A 92 -2.64 -19.79 -10.33
CA LEU A 92 -3.50 -18.67 -9.93
C LEU A 92 -4.24 -18.97 -8.63
N GLU A 93 -4.85 -20.15 -8.51
CA GLU A 93 -5.53 -20.61 -7.29
C GLU A 93 -4.60 -20.65 -6.09
N ARG A 94 -3.34 -21.09 -6.27
CA ARG A 94 -2.35 -21.09 -5.20
C ARG A 94 -2.07 -19.67 -4.69
N ILE A 95 -1.90 -18.70 -5.59
CA ILE A 95 -1.70 -17.29 -5.22
C ILE A 95 -2.92 -16.75 -4.49
N VAL A 96 -4.12 -17.05 -4.98
CA VAL A 96 -5.39 -16.64 -4.38
C VAL A 96 -5.58 -17.21 -2.98
N ILE A 97 -5.39 -18.52 -2.80
CA ILE A 97 -5.54 -19.21 -1.50
C ILE A 97 -4.47 -18.73 -0.52
N SER A 98 -3.20 -18.70 -0.95
CA SER A 98 -2.10 -18.25 -0.09
C SER A 98 -2.31 -16.82 0.39
N ASN A 99 -2.89 -15.96 -0.44
CA ASN A 99 -3.13 -14.58 -0.07
C ASN A 99 -4.41 -14.37 0.75
N ALA A 100 -5.43 -15.21 0.55
CA ALA A 100 -6.65 -15.17 1.35
C ALA A 100 -6.40 -15.57 2.82
N ASP A 101 -5.40 -16.43 3.07
CA ASP A 101 -4.97 -16.82 4.41
C ASP A 101 -4.07 -15.77 5.08
N ASN A 102 -3.41 -14.92 4.30
CA ASN A 102 -2.59 -13.82 4.81
C ASN A 102 -3.45 -12.63 5.20
N ASP A 103 -3.03 -11.86 6.22
CA ASP A 103 -3.66 -10.58 6.51
C ASP A 103 -3.08 -9.49 5.59
N ILE A 104 -3.94 -8.65 5.02
CA ILE A 104 -3.53 -7.47 4.23
C ILE A 104 -4.01 -6.24 4.96
N SER A 105 -3.08 -5.62 5.67
CA SER A 105 -3.30 -4.43 6.48
C SER A 105 -2.64 -3.18 5.90
N THR A 106 -1.68 -3.32 4.97
CA THR A 106 -0.94 -2.19 4.40
C THR A 106 -1.05 -2.10 2.87
N GLU A 107 -0.78 -0.92 2.31
CA GLU A 107 -0.73 -0.74 0.86
C GLU A 107 0.37 -1.61 0.23
N THR A 108 1.50 -1.77 0.90
CA THR A 108 2.62 -2.57 0.40
C THR A 108 2.26 -4.05 0.21
N GLU A 109 1.53 -4.64 1.17
CA GLU A 109 1.04 -6.02 1.09
C GLU A 109 0.02 -6.18 -0.04
N LEU A 110 -0.89 -5.22 -0.20
CA LEU A 110 -1.85 -5.22 -1.31
C LEU A 110 -1.15 -5.17 -2.68
N LEU A 111 -0.12 -4.33 -2.81
CA LEU A 111 0.68 -4.21 -4.03
C LEU A 111 1.51 -5.47 -4.29
N GLN A 112 2.01 -6.12 -3.24
CA GLN A 112 2.73 -7.39 -3.37
C GLN A 112 1.81 -8.48 -3.93
N TYR A 113 0.59 -8.60 -3.40
CA TYR A 113 -0.41 -9.51 -3.95
C TYR A 113 -0.70 -9.23 -5.43
N TYR A 114 -0.94 -7.96 -5.78
CA TYR A 114 -1.20 -7.55 -7.16
C TYR A 114 -0.03 -7.92 -8.10
N ARG A 115 1.21 -7.71 -7.69
CA ARG A 115 2.41 -8.05 -8.49
C ARG A 115 2.56 -9.55 -8.73
N GLN A 116 2.14 -10.38 -7.78
CA GLN A 116 2.14 -11.84 -7.94
C GLN A 116 0.98 -12.32 -8.82
N PHE A 117 -0.22 -11.78 -8.60
CA PHE A 117 -1.43 -12.19 -9.31
C PHE A 117 -1.43 -11.78 -10.79
N ARG A 118 -1.04 -10.54 -11.10
CA ARG A 118 -1.23 -9.92 -12.42
C ARG A 118 -0.55 -10.69 -13.57
N PRO A 119 0.74 -11.08 -13.50
CA PRO A 119 1.40 -11.78 -14.60
C PRO A 119 0.71 -13.10 -14.95
N VAL A 120 0.36 -13.88 -13.92
CA VAL A 120 -0.32 -15.18 -14.02
C VAL A 120 -1.71 -15.01 -14.65
N ALA A 121 -2.50 -14.09 -14.09
CA ALA A 121 -3.87 -13.88 -14.54
C ALA A 121 -3.94 -13.29 -15.95
N HIS A 122 -3.04 -12.35 -16.28
CA HIS A 122 -2.97 -11.76 -17.62
C HIS A 122 -2.62 -12.81 -18.68
N TRP A 123 -1.65 -13.68 -18.40
CA TRP A 123 -1.29 -14.77 -19.31
C TRP A 123 -2.46 -15.74 -19.52
N LEU A 124 -3.18 -16.10 -18.45
CA LEU A 124 -4.34 -16.99 -18.54
C LEU A 124 -5.48 -16.39 -19.37
N VAL A 125 -5.72 -15.09 -19.28
CA VAL A 125 -6.71 -14.38 -20.12
C VAL A 125 -6.24 -14.34 -21.58
N ALA A 126 -4.98 -13.95 -21.83
CA ALA A 126 -4.42 -13.87 -23.18
C ALA A 126 -4.48 -15.23 -23.91
N ASN A 127 -4.33 -16.33 -23.18
CA ASN A 127 -4.43 -17.69 -23.70
C ASN A 127 -5.85 -18.29 -23.65
N SER A 128 -6.87 -17.48 -23.40
CA SER A 128 -8.28 -17.91 -23.32
C SER A 128 -8.53 -19.07 -22.34
N LYS A 129 -7.74 -19.15 -21.26
CA LYS A 129 -7.89 -20.15 -20.20
C LYS A 129 -8.89 -19.72 -19.14
N ILE A 130 -9.01 -18.41 -18.92
CA ILE A 130 -10.02 -17.78 -18.08
C ILE A 130 -10.57 -16.56 -18.81
N SER A 131 -11.81 -16.21 -18.53
CA SER A 131 -12.42 -14.95 -18.96
C SER A 131 -11.94 -13.77 -18.10
N THR A 132 -12.14 -12.55 -18.61
CA THR A 132 -11.88 -11.32 -17.83
C THR A 132 -12.70 -11.29 -16.54
N ARG A 133 -13.96 -11.72 -16.61
CA ARG A 133 -14.85 -11.84 -15.44
C ARG A 133 -14.32 -12.83 -14.40
N GLU A 134 -13.77 -13.96 -14.83
CA GLU A 134 -13.17 -14.94 -13.92
C GLU A 134 -11.89 -14.40 -13.27
N ARG A 135 -11.02 -13.72 -14.04
CA ARG A 135 -9.85 -13.02 -13.50
C ARG A 135 -10.25 -12.08 -12.36
N ASP A 136 -11.25 -11.24 -12.59
CA ASP A 136 -11.70 -10.25 -11.60
C ASP A 136 -12.28 -10.94 -10.36
N ARG A 137 -13.06 -12.01 -10.56
CA ARG A 137 -13.56 -12.84 -9.47
C ARG A 137 -12.43 -13.48 -8.65
N TYR A 138 -11.41 -14.03 -9.30
CA TYR A 138 -10.26 -14.64 -8.62
C TYR A 138 -9.48 -13.61 -7.80
N PHE A 139 -9.25 -12.42 -8.35
CA PHE A 139 -8.61 -11.33 -7.62
C PHE A 139 -9.40 -10.96 -6.37
N TRP A 140 -10.71 -10.77 -6.52
CA TRP A 140 -11.58 -10.46 -5.38
C TRP A 140 -11.60 -11.57 -4.32
N GLN A 141 -11.58 -12.84 -4.74
CA GLN A 141 -11.55 -13.98 -3.81
C GLN A 141 -10.26 -14.09 -3.02
N GLY A 142 -9.13 -13.65 -3.58
CA GLY A 142 -7.83 -13.69 -2.89
C GLY A 142 -7.65 -12.59 -1.85
N LEU A 143 -8.58 -11.63 -1.77
CA LEU A 143 -8.54 -10.57 -0.78
C LEU A 143 -9.16 -11.03 0.56
N PRO A 144 -8.49 -10.76 1.69
CA PRO A 144 -9.03 -11.06 3.02
C PRO A 144 -10.38 -10.39 3.26
N ALA A 145 -11.21 -11.01 4.12
CA ALA A 145 -12.58 -10.53 4.35
C ALA A 145 -12.64 -9.10 4.94
N ALA A 146 -11.63 -8.69 5.71
CA ALA A 146 -11.52 -7.33 6.23
C ALA A 146 -11.20 -6.34 5.11
N THR A 147 -10.20 -6.65 4.28
CA THR A 147 -9.78 -5.87 3.12
C THR A 147 -10.92 -5.66 2.12
N ARG A 148 -11.66 -6.73 1.78
CA ARG A 148 -12.84 -6.64 0.89
C ARG A 148 -13.89 -5.67 1.42
N ARG A 149 -14.24 -5.76 2.71
CA ARG A 149 -15.22 -4.87 3.34
C ARG A 149 -14.79 -3.40 3.28
N ALA A 150 -13.50 -3.12 3.45
CA ALA A 150 -12.98 -1.76 3.40
C ALA A 150 -13.00 -1.20 1.96
N ILE A 151 -12.62 -2.04 0.99
CA ILE A 151 -12.65 -1.70 -0.45
C ILE A 151 -14.09 -1.51 -0.95
N ASP A 152 -15.02 -2.39 -0.57
CA ASP A 152 -16.45 -2.30 -0.92
C ASP A 152 -17.03 -0.93 -0.53
N ARG A 153 -16.80 -0.51 0.72
CA ARG A 153 -17.24 0.81 1.21
C ARG A 153 -16.67 1.94 0.37
N ARG A 154 -15.41 1.83 -0.05
CA ARG A 154 -14.77 2.86 -0.88
C ARG A 154 -15.35 2.89 -2.30
N LEU A 155 -15.63 1.72 -2.87
CA LEU A 155 -16.23 1.61 -4.21
C LEU A 155 -17.66 2.16 -4.24
N GLU A 156 -18.47 1.87 -3.23
CA GLU A 156 -19.83 2.41 -3.09
C GLU A 156 -19.87 3.94 -3.03
N LEU A 157 -18.94 4.55 -2.29
CA LEU A 157 -18.86 6.00 -2.18
C LEU A 157 -18.47 6.69 -3.49
N LYS A 158 -17.71 5.99 -4.34
CA LYS A 158 -17.15 6.56 -5.57
C LYS A 158 -18.05 6.31 -6.78
N ASN A 159 -18.72 5.16 -6.82
CA ASN A 159 -19.47 4.70 -7.98
C ASN A 159 -20.95 4.44 -7.57
N PRO A 160 -21.88 5.36 -7.89
CA PRO A 160 -23.30 5.19 -7.58
C PRO A 160 -23.96 3.98 -8.29
N THR A 161 -23.35 3.49 -9.38
CA THR A 161 -23.80 2.33 -10.16
C THR A 161 -23.10 1.02 -9.77
N TYR A 162 -22.32 1.03 -8.68
CA TYR A 162 -21.61 -0.16 -8.21
C TYR A 162 -22.58 -1.25 -7.76
N SER A 163 -22.38 -2.47 -8.27
CA SER A 163 -23.12 -3.65 -7.82
C SER A 163 -22.23 -4.52 -6.94
N ARG A 164 -22.68 -4.79 -5.71
CA ARG A 164 -22.01 -5.69 -4.75
C ARG A 164 -22.03 -7.16 -5.18
N THR A 165 -22.84 -7.52 -6.18
CA THR A 165 -23.04 -8.92 -6.59
C THR A 165 -22.16 -9.34 -7.75
N GLU A 166 -21.51 -8.39 -8.42
CA GLU A 166 -20.64 -8.66 -9.56
C GLU A 166 -19.19 -8.29 -9.23
N ALA A 167 -18.25 -9.08 -9.74
CA ALA A 167 -16.83 -8.80 -9.59
C ALA A 167 -16.49 -7.55 -10.41
N THR A 168 -16.05 -6.49 -9.73
CA THR A 168 -15.52 -5.30 -10.39
C THR A 168 -14.15 -5.56 -10.99
N ASP A 169 -13.81 -4.75 -12.00
CA ASP A 169 -12.50 -4.82 -12.61
C ASP A 169 -11.40 -4.68 -11.54
N PHE A 170 -10.46 -5.62 -11.55
CA PHE A 170 -9.46 -5.74 -10.50
C PHE A 170 -8.55 -4.51 -10.39
N GLU A 171 -8.39 -3.71 -11.45
CA GLU A 171 -7.64 -2.43 -11.40
C GLU A 171 -8.43 -1.35 -10.64
N GLU A 172 -9.76 -1.33 -10.74
CA GLU A 172 -10.59 -0.44 -9.92
C GLU A 172 -10.53 -0.83 -8.44
N VAL A 173 -10.57 -2.14 -8.16
CA VAL A 173 -10.38 -2.70 -6.81
C VAL A 173 -9.03 -2.30 -6.25
N LEU A 174 -7.96 -2.39 -7.04
CA LEU A 174 -6.62 -1.95 -6.63
C LEU A 174 -6.60 -0.46 -6.31
N LYS A 175 -7.18 0.38 -7.17
CA LYS A 175 -7.23 1.84 -6.96
C LYS A 175 -8.01 2.20 -5.70
N ALA A 176 -9.10 1.51 -5.41
CA ALA A 176 -9.86 1.68 -4.18
C ALA A 176 -9.06 1.19 -2.96
N GLY A 177 -8.38 0.04 -3.07
CA GLY A 177 -7.54 -0.52 -2.03
C GLY A 177 -6.36 0.39 -1.66
N ARG A 178 -5.64 0.95 -2.64
CA ARG A 178 -4.57 1.93 -2.36
C ARG A 178 -5.08 3.12 -1.58
N PHE A 179 -6.28 3.62 -1.88
CA PHE A 179 -6.85 4.72 -1.11
C PHE A 179 -7.18 4.31 0.33
N VAL A 180 -7.69 3.09 0.53
CA VAL A 180 -8.07 2.57 1.85
C VAL A 180 -6.84 2.37 2.74
N PHE A 181 -5.74 1.88 2.18
CA PHE A 181 -4.51 1.56 2.90
C PHE A 181 -3.40 2.59 2.71
N SER A 182 -3.71 3.76 2.18
CA SER A 182 -2.71 4.80 1.95
C SER A 182 -2.11 5.23 3.29
N ASP A 183 -0.80 5.06 3.42
CA ASP A 183 -0.04 5.50 4.61
C ASP A 183 -0.04 7.03 4.77
N ASP A 184 -0.46 7.78 3.74
CA ASP A 184 -0.63 9.24 3.73
C ASP A 184 -1.94 9.71 4.38
N ALA A 185 -2.76 8.79 4.91
CA ALA A 185 -3.93 9.17 5.67
C ALA A 185 -3.51 10.04 6.87
N PHE A 186 -4.17 11.19 7.07
CA PHE A 186 -3.91 12.06 8.20
C PHE A 186 -4.21 11.33 9.51
N ASP A 187 -3.18 10.74 10.10
CA ASP A 187 -3.27 10.00 11.34
C ASP A 187 -3.07 10.96 12.52
N ALA A 188 -4.13 11.73 12.81
CA ALA A 188 -4.19 12.70 13.91
C ALA A 188 -3.87 12.08 15.29
N ASP A 189 -3.97 10.76 15.36
CA ASP A 189 -3.90 9.96 16.58
C ASP A 189 -2.47 9.70 17.06
N LEU A 190 -1.44 10.00 16.25
CA LEU A 190 -0.06 9.65 16.58
C LEU A 190 0.64 10.65 17.50
N ASN A 191 0.21 11.92 17.61
CA ASN A 191 0.86 12.89 18.52
C ASN A 191 0.08 14.19 18.82
N GLU A 192 -1.26 14.17 18.89
CA GLU A 192 -2.00 15.35 19.38
C GLU A 192 -2.49 15.21 20.83
N PRO A 193 -2.32 16.25 21.68
CA PRO A 193 -2.83 16.27 23.06
C PRO A 193 -4.37 16.14 23.12
N ILE A 194 -5.05 16.42 22.00
CA ILE A 194 -6.50 16.30 21.86
C ILE A 194 -6.90 14.82 21.67
N ALA A 195 -6.21 14.07 20.83
CA ALA A 195 -6.50 12.66 20.57
C ALA A 195 -6.36 11.79 21.84
N THR A 196 -5.29 12.02 22.61
CA THR A 196 -5.08 11.37 23.92
C THR A 196 -6.17 11.73 24.93
N ARG A 197 -6.63 12.98 24.93
CA ARG A 197 -7.72 13.43 25.80
C ARG A 197 -9.08 12.84 25.40
N ILE A 198 -9.33 12.63 24.11
CA ILE A 198 -10.54 11.97 23.62
C ILE A 198 -10.53 10.48 23.99
N ARG A 199 -9.40 9.78 23.86
CA ARG A 199 -9.28 8.36 24.28
C ARG A 199 -9.54 8.17 25.78
N THR A 200 -8.92 8.99 26.63
CA THR A 200 -9.12 8.92 28.09
C THR A 200 -10.57 9.20 28.51
N ILE A 201 -11.26 10.13 27.84
CA ILE A 201 -12.70 10.38 28.06
C ILE A 201 -13.55 9.16 27.65
N ARG A 202 -13.20 8.50 26.53
CA ARG A 202 -13.93 7.33 26.04
C ARG A 202 -13.73 6.12 26.94
N GLU A 203 -12.51 5.89 27.41
CA GLU A 203 -12.17 4.81 28.35
C GLU A 203 -12.81 5.00 29.73
N GLY A 204 -12.90 6.25 30.21
CA GLY A 204 -13.61 6.59 31.45
C GLY A 204 -15.13 6.41 31.38
N ARG A 205 -15.73 6.28 30.19
CA ARG A 205 -17.16 5.95 30.02
C ARG A 205 -17.41 4.44 30.07
N THR A 206 -16.45 3.62 29.65
CA THR A 206 -16.55 2.15 29.69
C THR A 206 -16.32 1.54 31.06
N THR A 207 -15.70 2.27 32.00
CA THR A 207 -15.46 1.81 33.39
C THR A 207 -16.59 2.18 34.36
N ARG A 208 -17.68 2.81 33.90
CA ARG A 208 -18.87 2.92 34.75
C ARG A 208 -19.51 1.52 34.84
N PRO A 209 -19.51 0.88 36.02
CA PRO A 209 -20.07 -0.47 36.13
C PRO A 209 -21.54 -0.41 35.75
N LYS A 210 -21.96 -1.26 34.80
CA LYS A 210 -23.38 -1.61 34.68
C LYS A 210 -23.78 -2.19 36.03
N ALA A 211 -24.67 -1.50 36.74
CA ALA A 211 -25.30 -2.07 37.93
C ALA A 211 -25.91 -3.43 37.54
N PRO A 212 -25.72 -4.50 38.34
CA PRO A 212 -26.30 -5.80 38.03
C PRO A 212 -27.81 -5.67 37.97
N ILE A 213 -28.41 -6.03 36.83
CA ILE A 213 -29.85 -6.20 36.74
C ILE A 213 -30.16 -7.59 37.31
N LEU A 214 -30.57 -7.62 38.58
CA LEU A 214 -31.11 -8.80 39.24
C LEU A 214 -32.59 -8.91 38.86
N TRP A 215 -32.95 -9.95 38.11
CA TRP A 215 -34.35 -10.33 37.87
C TRP A 215 -34.67 -11.55 38.74
N ASP A 216 -35.45 -11.35 39.80
CA ASP A 216 -36.46 -12.25 40.40
C ASP A 216 -36.85 -11.63 41.76
N SER A 217 -38.08 -11.58 42.28
CA SER A 217 -39.42 -11.97 41.87
C SER A 217 -40.38 -11.16 42.78
N GLU A 218 -41.56 -10.84 42.25
CA GLU A 218 -42.85 -10.53 42.92
C GLU A 218 -42.87 -9.79 44.27
N GLU A 219 -43.43 -8.56 44.29
CA GLU A 219 -44.58 -8.18 45.15
C GLU A 219 -44.97 -6.70 44.89
N GLU A 220 -46.29 -6.47 44.78
CA GLU A 220 -46.92 -5.17 44.66
C GLU A 220 -46.63 -4.30 45.90
N GLU A 221 -46.30 -3.01 45.73
CA GLU A 221 -46.86 -1.95 46.58
C GLU A 221 -46.54 -0.51 46.10
N GLU A 222 -47.58 0.33 46.21
CA GLU A 222 -47.69 1.78 46.05
C GLU A 222 -46.52 2.62 45.51
N ARG A 223 -46.73 3.22 44.33
CA ARG A 223 -45.94 4.39 43.88
C ARG A 223 -46.25 5.60 44.75
N LYS A 224 -45.38 5.90 45.72
CA LYS A 224 -45.19 7.26 46.24
C LYS A 224 -44.02 7.92 45.49
N GLU A 225 -44.35 8.91 44.65
CA GLU A 225 -43.37 9.85 44.09
C GLU A 225 -42.71 10.65 45.21
N VAL A 226 -41.53 10.21 45.66
CA VAL A 226 -40.65 11.07 46.45
C VAL A 226 -39.80 11.87 45.47
N ARG A 227 -40.16 13.14 45.27
CA ARG A 227 -39.30 14.13 44.60
C ARG A 227 -37.96 14.18 45.35
N LYS A 228 -36.90 13.64 44.74
CA LYS A 228 -35.54 13.85 45.24
C LYS A 228 -35.12 15.28 44.91
N GLU A 229 -34.87 16.04 45.97
CA GLU A 229 -34.36 17.40 45.94
C GLU A 229 -33.01 17.45 45.23
N VAL A 230 -32.88 18.32 44.22
CA VAL A 230 -31.62 18.55 43.52
C VAL A 230 -30.76 19.48 44.38
N GLN A 231 -29.76 18.93 45.08
CA GLN A 231 -28.74 19.76 45.72
C GLN A 231 -27.73 20.26 44.67
N THR A 232 -27.92 21.50 44.22
CA THR A 232 -26.89 22.24 43.49
C THR A 232 -25.87 22.82 44.46
N LYS A 233 -24.62 22.36 44.42
CA LYS A 233 -23.51 23.07 45.08
C LYS A 233 -23.22 24.35 44.31
N ARG A 234 -23.47 25.50 44.93
CA ARG A 234 -23.03 26.82 44.43
C ARG A 234 -21.54 26.95 44.72
N VAL A 235 -20.72 27.02 43.68
CA VAL A 235 -19.29 27.34 43.83
C VAL A 235 -19.18 28.86 43.91
N ALA A 236 -18.86 29.38 45.09
CA ALA A 236 -18.50 30.78 45.28
C ALA A 236 -17.02 30.96 44.92
N PHE A 237 -16.73 31.77 43.91
CA PHE A 237 -15.38 32.25 43.68
C PHE A 237 -15.07 33.32 44.73
N THR A 238 -14.20 33.00 45.69
CA THR A 238 -13.61 34.01 46.58
C THR A 238 -12.58 34.79 45.79
N THR A 239 -12.79 36.09 45.61
CA THR A 239 -11.82 37.00 45.03
C THR A 239 -10.58 37.09 45.94
N PRO A 240 -9.35 36.97 45.41
CA PRO A 240 -8.14 37.27 46.18
C PRO A 240 -8.09 38.76 46.56
N PRO A 241 -7.43 39.15 47.66
CA PRO A 241 -7.27 40.55 48.02
C PRO A 241 -6.42 41.30 46.99
N SER A 242 -6.87 42.50 46.64
CA SER A 242 -6.19 43.43 45.74
C SER A 242 -4.76 43.73 46.22
N PRO A 243 -3.75 43.73 45.34
CA PRO A 243 -2.47 44.37 45.63
C PRO A 243 -2.66 45.90 45.75
N PRO A 244 -1.78 46.60 46.49
CA PRO A 244 -1.86 48.04 46.69
C PRO A 244 -1.55 48.82 45.39
N ALA A 245 -2.25 49.95 45.23
CA ALA A 245 -2.13 50.85 44.09
C ALA A 245 -0.77 51.56 44.02
N VAL A 246 0.00 51.26 42.95
CA VAL A 246 1.19 52.00 42.45
C VAL A 246 1.27 51.67 40.95
N ALA A 247 1.32 52.56 39.95
CA ALA A 247 1.22 54.00 39.82
C ALA A 247 0.57 54.30 38.45
N LYS A 248 -0.32 55.29 38.38
CA LYS A 248 -1.00 55.72 37.14
C LYS A 248 -0.08 56.46 36.15
N THR A 249 1.20 56.62 36.46
CA THR A 249 2.14 57.44 35.70
C THR A 249 2.62 56.77 34.40
N THR A 250 2.73 55.44 34.37
CA THR A 250 3.28 54.73 33.19
C THR A 250 2.32 54.68 32.01
N ILE A 251 1.01 54.66 32.27
CA ILE A 251 -0.02 54.59 31.22
C ILE A 251 -0.22 55.97 30.57
N ASP A 252 -0.21 57.03 31.38
CA ASP A 252 -0.30 58.41 30.90
C ASP A 252 0.94 58.83 30.09
N GLU A 253 2.13 58.32 30.44
CA GLU A 253 3.37 58.50 29.67
C GLU A 253 3.31 57.83 28.29
N VAL A 254 2.75 56.62 28.21
CA VAL A 254 2.58 55.89 26.95
C VAL A 254 1.55 56.56 26.03
N GLU A 255 0.45 57.08 26.60
CA GLU A 255 -0.55 57.83 25.82
C GLU A 255 -0.05 59.20 25.35
N ALA A 256 0.79 59.87 26.14
CA ALA A 256 1.45 61.12 25.73
C ALA A 256 2.45 60.86 24.59
N LEU A 257 3.18 59.75 24.64
CA LEU A 257 4.10 59.33 23.56
C LEU A 257 3.33 59.00 22.27
N ALA A 258 2.20 58.29 22.39
CA ALA A 258 1.36 57.94 21.25
C ALA A 258 0.73 59.17 20.57
N ARG A 259 0.31 60.18 21.36
CA ARG A 259 -0.15 61.48 20.82
C ARG A 259 0.97 62.27 20.15
N LYS A 260 2.20 62.19 20.68
CA LYS A 260 3.37 62.85 20.07
C LYS A 260 3.80 62.20 18.75
N MET A 261 3.60 60.89 18.59
CA MET A 261 3.84 60.18 17.33
C MET A 261 2.84 60.54 16.23
N HIS A 262 1.62 60.95 16.57
CA HIS A 262 0.57 61.28 15.59
C HIS A 262 0.73 62.67 14.95
N GLY A 263 1.67 63.48 15.43
CA GLY A 263 2.00 64.81 14.89
C GLY A 263 3.33 64.88 14.14
N LEU A 264 4.03 63.75 13.96
CA LEU A 264 5.26 63.69 13.18
C LEU A 264 4.91 63.46 11.71
N ASP A 265 4.99 64.52 10.91
CA ASP A 265 4.89 64.44 9.45
C ASP A 265 6.22 63.93 8.88
N ILE A 266 6.15 63.09 7.85
CA ILE A 266 7.28 62.35 7.25
C ILE A 266 8.29 63.29 6.56
N GLY A 267 7.98 64.59 6.46
CA GLY A 267 8.85 65.64 5.94
C GLY A 267 9.77 66.32 6.96
N ASP A 268 9.76 65.94 8.23
CA ASP A 268 10.60 66.60 9.26
C ASP A 268 12.07 66.17 9.14
N VAL A 269 12.96 67.16 9.05
CA VAL A 269 14.40 67.03 8.71
C VAL A 269 15.19 66.24 9.77
N ALA A 270 14.58 65.93 10.92
CA ALA A 270 15.17 65.10 11.96
C ALA A 270 15.06 63.57 11.70
N TYR A 271 14.26 63.12 10.73
CA TYR A 271 14.11 61.68 10.43
C TYR A 271 15.21 61.11 9.51
N SER A 272 16.04 61.96 8.88
CA SER A 272 17.11 61.52 7.97
C SER A 272 18.43 61.15 8.65
N GLY A 273 18.47 61.07 9.98
CA GLY A 273 19.67 60.78 10.77
C GLY A 273 19.86 59.31 11.15
N CYS A 274 19.03 58.40 10.65
CA CYS A 274 19.09 56.98 10.98
C CYS A 274 19.03 56.10 9.73
N TYR A 275 19.97 56.34 8.80
CA TYR A 275 20.53 55.34 7.90
C TYR A 275 22.03 55.54 7.80
#